data_AF-X0TGS7-F1
#
_entry.id   AF-X0TGS7-F1
#
_cell.length_a   1.000
_cell.length_b   1.000
_cell.length_c   1.000
_cell.angle_alpha   90.00
_cell.angle_beta   90.00
_cell.angle_gamma   90.00
#
_symmetry.space_group_name_H-M   'P 1'
#
loop_
_entity.id
_entity.type
_entity.pdbx_description
1 polymer ?
#
loop_
_entity_poly.entity_id
_entity_poly.type
_entity_poly.pdbx_seq_one_letter_code
_entity_poly.pdbx_strand_id
1 'polypeptide(L)' 'LVARYGAEAANVVAAATCERPTDRVAEGIDVIRAEFEYAVTHEGALDIDDILDRRTRIGLVAADRDRVVSVAQEFLA' A
#
# COMPACT_ATOMS: atom_id res chain seq x y z
N LEU A 1 5.01 -9.22 -3.82
CA LEU A 1 5.86 -8.79 -2.68
C LEU A 1 7.36 -8.88 -2.94
N VAL A 2 7.97 -10.06 -3.16
CA VAL A 2 9.44 -10.18 -3.35
C VAL A 2 10.00 -9.25 -4.44
N ALA A 3 9.31 -9.15 -5.58
CA ALA A 3 9.72 -8.26 -6.67
C ALA A 3 9.72 -6.76 -6.31
N ARG A 4 8.99 -6.35 -5.26
CA ARG A 4 8.85 -4.95 -4.82
C ARG A 4 9.69 -4.64 -3.57
N TYR A 5 9.67 -5.55 -2.58
CA TYR A 5 10.27 -5.34 -1.26
C TYR A 5 11.55 -6.15 -1.00
N GLY A 6 11.94 -7.05 -1.90
CA GLY A 6 13.15 -7.85 -1.75
C GLY A 6 13.16 -8.64 -0.43
N ALA A 7 14.20 -8.44 0.38
CA ALA A 7 14.38 -9.10 1.67
C ALA A 7 13.26 -8.77 2.68
N GLU A 8 12.64 -7.60 2.57
CA GLU A 8 11.58 -7.16 3.49
C GLU A 8 10.22 -7.77 3.17
N ALA A 9 10.09 -8.55 2.08
CA ALA A 9 8.80 -9.07 1.62
C ALA A 9 8.05 -9.90 2.68
N ALA A 10 8.77 -10.66 3.51
CA ALA A 10 8.15 -11.40 4.62
C ALA A 10 7.68 -10.47 5.74
N ASN A 11 8.45 -9.41 6.02
CA ASN A 11 8.16 -8.45 7.07
C ASN A 11 6.90 -7.62 6.76
N VAL A 12 6.64 -7.29 5.49
CA VAL A 12 5.43 -6.54 5.08
C VAL A 12 4.15 -7.18 5.62
N VAL A 13 3.99 -8.49 5.49
CA VAL A 13 2.79 -9.20 5.97
C VAL A 13 2.88 -9.49 7.47
N ALA A 14 4.07 -9.85 7.97
CA ALA A 14 4.27 -10.19 9.37
C ALA A 14 4.06 -9.00 10.33
N ALA A 15 4.37 -7.79 9.89
CA ALA A 15 4.23 -6.56 10.68
C ALA A 15 2.85 -5.89 10.55
N ALA A 16 2.00 -6.34 9.63
CA ALA A 16 0.71 -5.71 9.37
C ALA A 16 -0.26 -5.91 10.54
N THR A 17 -0.91 -4.81 10.96
CA THR A 17 -1.92 -4.81 12.02
C THR A 17 -3.30 -4.41 11.52
N CYS A 18 -3.40 -3.96 10.27
CA CYS A 18 -4.66 -3.61 9.64
C CYS A 18 -5.59 -4.80 9.39
N GLU A 19 -6.88 -4.51 9.23
CA GLU A 19 -7.85 -5.52 8.83
C GLU A 19 -7.58 -6.05 7.42
N ARG A 20 -7.64 -7.39 7.29
CA ARG A 20 -7.47 -8.13 6.02
C ARG A 20 -6.19 -7.74 5.28
N PRO A 21 -5.01 -7.92 5.90
CA PRO A 21 -3.74 -7.38 5.39
C PRO A 21 -3.32 -7.97 4.04
N THR A 22 -3.79 -9.17 3.71
CA THR A 22 -3.50 -9.85 2.42
C THR A 22 -4.51 -9.55 1.31
N ASP A 23 -5.60 -8.83 1.61
CA ASP A 23 -6.56 -8.43 0.58
C ASP A 23 -5.93 -7.38 -0.33
N ARG A 24 -6.30 -7.42 -1.62
CA ARG A 24 -5.92 -6.36 -2.57
C ARG A 24 -6.63 -5.06 -2.20
N VAL A 25 -5.96 -3.93 -2.43
CA VAL A 25 -6.55 -2.61 -2.19
C VAL A 25 -7.72 -2.30 -3.14
N ALA A 26 -7.73 -2.91 -4.32
CA ALA A 26 -8.86 -2.96 -5.24
C ALA A 26 -8.75 -4.14 -6.20
N GLU A 27 -9.86 -4.55 -6.80
CA GLU A 27 -9.88 -5.60 -7.83
C GLU A 27 -8.96 -5.24 -9.01
N GLY A 28 -8.09 -6.17 -9.40
CA GLY A 28 -7.13 -5.95 -10.50
C GLY A 28 -5.85 -5.22 -10.12
N ILE A 29 -5.74 -4.63 -8.91
CA ILE A 29 -4.51 -4.00 -8.43
C ILE A 29 -3.62 -5.02 -7.73
N ASP A 30 -2.34 -5.08 -8.09
CA ASP A 30 -1.35 -6.00 -7.51
C ASP A 30 -0.60 -5.36 -6.31
N VAL A 31 -1.39 -4.78 -5.42
CA VAL A 31 -0.96 -4.19 -4.15
C VAL A 31 -1.96 -4.62 -3.07
N ILE A 32 -1.45 -5.15 -1.96
CA ILE A 32 -2.27 -5.56 -0.81
C ILE A 32 -2.32 -4.48 0.26
N ARG A 33 -3.32 -4.56 1.14
CA ARG A 33 -3.54 -3.60 2.23
C ARG A 33 -2.32 -3.46 3.15
N ALA A 34 -1.62 -4.55 3.44
CA ALA A 34 -0.39 -4.52 4.23
C ALA A 34 0.70 -3.60 3.63
N GLU A 35 0.75 -3.46 2.30
CA GLU A 35 1.74 -2.58 1.65
C GLU A 35 1.44 -1.10 1.93
N PHE A 36 0.17 -0.71 2.04
CA PHE A 36 -0.22 0.66 2.43
C PHE A 36 0.16 0.95 3.88
N GLU A 37 -0.11 0.01 4.80
CA GLU A 37 0.31 0.14 6.20
C GLU A 37 1.83 0.22 6.34
N TYR A 38 2.54 -0.64 5.59
CA TYR A 38 4.01 -0.69 5.60
C TYR A 38 4.62 0.61 5.07
N ALA A 39 4.01 1.20 4.03
CA ALA A 39 4.42 2.49 3.50
C ALA A 39 4.44 3.58 4.59
N VAL A 40 3.42 3.61 5.46
CA VAL A 40 3.32 4.57 6.57
C VAL A 40 4.28 4.23 7.71
N THR A 41 4.24 2.98 8.18
CA THR A 41 4.91 2.57 9.43
C THR A 41 6.41 2.34 9.28
N HIS A 42 6.87 1.90 8.11
CA HIS A 42 8.26 1.49 7.88
C HIS A 42 8.96 2.30 6.77
N GLU A 43 8.20 2.88 5.84
CA GLU A 43 8.77 3.66 4.72
C GLU A 43 8.52 5.17 4.81
N GLY A 44 7.91 5.62 5.91
CA GLY A 44 7.74 7.04 6.25
C GLY A 44 6.82 7.80 5.30
N ALA A 45 5.79 7.16 4.74
CA ALA A 45 4.73 7.86 4.02
C ALA A 45 3.96 8.77 4.98
N LEU A 46 3.88 10.06 4.65
CA LEU A 46 3.23 11.09 5.47
C LEU A 46 1.89 11.53 4.87
N ASP A 47 1.68 11.28 3.59
CA ASP A 47 0.45 11.62 2.88
C ASP A 47 0.02 10.53 1.88
N ILE A 48 -1.14 10.73 1.26
CA ILE A 48 -1.70 9.80 0.27
C ILE A 48 -0.77 9.70 -0.96
N ASP A 49 -0.09 10.79 -1.32
CA ASP A 49 0.78 10.84 -2.49
C ASP A 49 2.06 10.01 -2.28
N ASP A 50 2.57 9.92 -1.04
CA ASP A 50 3.65 9.00 -0.68
C ASP A 50 3.23 7.56 -0.98
N ILE A 51 2.05 7.16 -0.51
CA ILE A 51 1.54 5.80 -0.70
C ILE A 51 1.31 5.52 -2.19
N LEU A 52 0.52 6.37 -2.86
CA LEU A 52 -0.01 6.08 -4.19
C LEU A 52 0.98 6.39 -5.31
N ASP A 53 1.76 7.46 -5.21
CA ASP A 53 2.62 7.91 -6.32
C ASP A 53 4.08 7.45 -6.16
N ARG A 54 4.55 7.30 -4.92
CA ARG A 54 5.97 7.03 -4.64
C ARG A 54 6.24 5.58 -4.26
N ARG A 55 5.54 5.03 -3.25
CA ARG A 55 5.77 3.66 -2.73
C ARG A 55 5.16 2.58 -3.62
N THR A 56 3.93 2.80 -4.09
CA THR A 56 3.20 1.78 -4.86
C THR A 56 3.09 2.10 -6.35
N ARG A 57 3.24 3.38 -6.73
CA ARG A 57 3.11 3.89 -8.11
C ARG A 57 1.75 3.61 -8.77
N ILE A 58 0.72 3.27 -7.99
CA ILE A 58 -0.66 3.11 -8.49
C ILE A 58 -1.13 4.42 -9.14
N GLY A 59 -0.72 5.57 -8.59
CA GLY A 59 -1.12 6.88 -9.07
C GLY A 59 -0.61 7.27 -10.47
N LEU A 60 0.27 6.47 -11.09
CA LEU A 60 0.66 6.64 -12.49
C LEU A 60 -0.53 6.37 -13.45
N VAL A 61 -1.55 5.65 -13.00
CA VAL A 61 -2.80 5.43 -13.72
C VAL A 61 -3.92 6.13 -12.94
N ALA A 62 -4.42 7.25 -13.47
CA ALA A 62 -5.43 8.07 -12.78
C ALA A 62 -6.68 7.26 -12.38
N ALA A 63 -7.16 6.39 -13.26
CA ALA A 63 -8.33 5.54 -12.97
C ALA A 63 -8.08 4.56 -11.81
N ASP A 64 -6.85 4.05 -11.66
CA ASP A 64 -6.53 3.15 -10.55
C ASP A 64 -6.35 3.94 -9.25
N ARG A 65 -5.77 5.15 -9.31
CA ARG A 65 -5.69 6.07 -8.17
C ARG A 65 -7.07 6.33 -7.57
N ASP A 66 -8.04 6.69 -8.41
CA ASP A 66 -9.40 7.02 -7.98
C ASP A 66 -10.08 5.84 -7.26
N ARG A 67 -9.75 4.60 -7.65
CA ARG A 67 -10.30 3.37 -7.06
C ARG A 67 -9.71 3.03 -5.69
N VAL A 68 -8.52 3.53 -5.36
CA VAL A 68 -7.81 3.16 -4.13
C VAL A 68 -7.59 4.31 -3.15
N VAL A 69 -7.91 5.56 -3.54
CA VAL A 69 -7.67 6.74 -2.71
C VAL A 69 -8.36 6.65 -1.34
N SER A 70 -9.60 6.15 -1.30
CA SER A 70 -10.33 5.95 -0.05
C SER A 70 -9.69 4.89 0.84
N VAL A 71 -9.13 3.83 0.23
CA VAL A 71 -8.41 2.78 0.96
C VAL A 71 -7.11 3.32 1.54
N ALA A 72 -6.38 4.16 0.80
CA ALA A 72 -5.15 4.79 1.31
C ALA A 72 -5.42 5.73 2.50
N GLN A 73 -6.56 6.43 2.49
CA GLN A 73 -6.98 7.29 3.60
C GLN A 73 -7.18 6.51 4.91
N GLU A 74 -7.55 5.23 4.87
CA GLU A 74 -7.70 4.41 6.08
C GLU A 74 -6.40 4.23 6.88
N PHE A 75 -5.24 4.47 6.26
CA PHE A 75 -3.92 4.26 6.86
C PHE A 75 -3.24 5.55 7.35
N LEU A 76 -3.89 6.70 7.15
CA LEU A 76 -3.41 7.99 7.60
C LEU A 76 -4.30 8.46 8.76
N ALA A 77 -3.67 8.95 9.84
CA ALA A 77 -4.35 9.42 11.04
C ALA A 77 -5.05 10.78 10.84
#